data_AF-A0A1X7TNR6-F1
#
_entry.id   AF-A0A1X7TNR6-F1
#
_cell.length_a   1.000
_cell.length_b   1.000
_cell.length_c   1.000
_cell.angle_alpha   90.00
_cell.angle_beta   90.00
_cell.angle_gamma   90.00
#
_symmetry.space_group_name_H-M   'P 1'
#
loop_
_entity.id
_entity.type
_entity.pdbx_description
1 polymer ?
#
loop_
_entity_poly.entity_id
_entity_poly.type
_entity_poly.pdbx_seq_one_letter_code
_entity_poly.pdbx_strand_id
1 'polypeptide(L)'
;MGSCFCPICDDLIEDETQQSIFCEGICNTWLHRCCAGLSKAAFSGLEGSAEKFYCPHCRLQDQADEISSLKEALASLQRDVAALQDLQTTGNQSVASSPEEPVLSNLRGRLPLTRPRHPSNNGSDRKFNLIVSGIEECAS
;
A
#
# COMPACT_ATOMS: atom_id res chain seq x y z
N MET A 1 -11.29 30.76 -26.73
CA MET A 1 -11.47 29.62 -25.81
C MET A 1 -10.57 28.51 -26.31
N GLY A 2 -9.68 27.99 -25.46
CA GLY A 2 -8.76 26.92 -25.86
C GLY A 2 -9.51 25.60 -25.94
N SER A 3 -9.28 24.84 -27.01
CA SER A 3 -9.76 23.46 -27.17
C SER A 3 -8.99 22.53 -26.23
N CYS A 4 -9.69 21.73 -25.43
CA CYS A 4 -9.09 20.74 -24.53
C CYS A 4 -9.13 19.35 -25.21
N PHE A 5 -7.99 18.67 -25.34
CA PHE A 5 -7.93 17.31 -25.89
C PHE A 5 -7.76 16.30 -24.76
N CYS A 6 -8.45 15.16 -24.86
CA CYS A 6 -8.29 14.08 -23.89
C CYS A 6 -6.94 13.38 -24.13
N PRO A 7 -6.06 13.26 -23.12
CA PRO A 7 -4.72 12.66 -23.30
C PRO A 7 -4.73 11.12 -23.44
N ILE A 8 -5.92 10.50 -23.49
CA ILE A 8 -6.07 9.04 -23.57
C ILE A 8 -6.50 8.60 -24.96
N CYS A 9 -7.43 9.32 -25.58
CA CYS A 9 -7.91 9.02 -26.94
C CYS A 9 -7.50 10.07 -27.98
N ASP A 10 -6.82 11.15 -27.56
CA ASP A 10 -6.43 12.28 -28.39
C ASP A 10 -7.59 13.02 -29.08
N ASP A 11 -8.83 12.70 -28.71
CA ASP A 11 -10.03 13.36 -29.21
C ASP A 11 -10.30 14.67 -28.48
N LEU A 12 -10.95 15.59 -29.19
CA LEU A 12 -11.41 16.86 -28.64
C LEU A 12 -12.49 16.61 -27.57
N ILE A 13 -12.35 17.29 -26.44
CA ILE A 13 -13.41 17.39 -25.42
C ILE A 13 -14.30 18.56 -25.84
N GLU A 14 -15.35 18.25 -26.59
CA GLU A 14 -16.37 19.21 -27.01
C GLU A 14 -17.44 19.32 -25.90
N ASP A 15 -17.47 20.48 -25.26
CA ASP A 15 -18.54 21.00 -24.38
C ASP A 15 -19.22 20.04 -23.37
N GLU A 16 -20.27 20.55 -22.70
CA GLU A 16 -20.91 19.95 -21.53
C GLU A 16 -21.55 18.57 -21.79
N THR A 17 -21.69 18.19 -23.06
CA THR A 17 -22.39 16.96 -23.47
C THR A 17 -21.53 15.71 -23.31
N GLN A 18 -20.20 15.80 -23.43
CA GLN A 18 -19.31 14.65 -23.50
C GLN A 18 -18.97 14.02 -22.13
N GLN A 19 -19.59 14.49 -21.04
CA GLN A 19 -19.32 14.06 -19.66
C GLN A 19 -17.81 14.00 -19.39
N SER A 20 -17.18 15.16 -19.24
CA SER A 20 -15.76 15.26 -18.94
C SER A 20 -15.51 15.54 -17.47
N ILE A 21 -14.36 15.10 -16.96
CA ILE A 21 -13.91 15.37 -15.60
C ILE A 21 -12.51 15.96 -15.61
N PHE A 22 -12.26 16.91 -14.72
CA PHE A 22 -10.94 17.51 -14.53
C PHE A 22 -10.13 16.71 -13.51
N CYS A 23 -8.90 16.34 -13.86
CA CYS A 23 -7.97 15.73 -12.93
C CYS A 23 -7.21 16.80 -12.14
N GLU A 24 -7.36 16.80 -10.82
CA GLU A 24 -6.66 17.71 -9.89
C GLU A 24 -5.26 17.20 -9.49
N GLY A 25 -4.72 16.22 -10.23
CA GLY A 25 -3.38 15.70 -10.03
C GLY A 25 -2.33 16.51 -10.77
N ILE A 26 -1.10 15.99 -10.79
CA ILE A 26 0.04 16.62 -11.48
C ILE A 26 -0.21 16.90 -12.96
N CYS A 27 -1.08 16.11 -13.62
CA CYS A 27 -1.38 16.28 -15.04
C CYS A 27 -2.30 17.46 -15.35
N ASN A 28 -3.07 17.96 -14.37
CA ASN A 28 -3.96 19.13 -14.50
C ASN A 28 -4.72 19.21 -15.83
N THR A 29 -5.40 18.12 -16.21
CA THR A 29 -6.02 17.97 -17.53
C THR A 29 -7.45 17.46 -17.47
N TRP A 30 -8.22 17.74 -18.52
CA TRP A 30 -9.57 17.21 -18.71
C TRP A 30 -9.51 15.84 -19.38
N LEU A 31 -10.42 14.95 -18.96
CA LEU A 31 -10.57 13.62 -19.55
C LEU A 31 -12.06 13.35 -19.80
N HIS A 32 -12.38 12.62 -20.86
CA HIS A 32 -13.71 12.02 -20.99
C HIS A 32 -13.96 11.05 -19.83
N ARG A 33 -15.20 10.98 -19.32
CA ARG A 33 -15.60 10.05 -18.25
C ARG A 33 -15.14 8.62 -18.54
N CYS A 34 -15.36 8.15 -19.78
CA CYS A 34 -14.99 6.79 -20.19
C CYS A 34 -13.48 6.59 -20.18
N CYS A 35 -12.72 7.56 -20.69
CA CYS A 35 -11.25 7.53 -20.69
C CYS A 35 -10.68 7.58 -19.26
N ALA A 36 -11.33 8.31 -18.36
CA ALA A 36 -11.04 8.33 -16.93
C ALA A 36 -11.39 7.00 -16.21
N GLY A 37 -12.01 6.03 -16.89
CA GLY A 37 -12.41 4.74 -16.32
C GLY A 37 -13.63 4.82 -15.39
N LEU A 38 -14.40 5.91 -15.44
CA LEU A 38 -15.53 6.13 -14.54
C LEU A 38 -16.83 5.56 -15.12
N SER A 39 -17.59 4.83 -14.31
CA SER A 39 -18.99 4.51 -14.62
C SER A 39 -19.86 5.77 -14.58
N LYS A 40 -21.05 5.73 -15.18
CA LYS A 40 -22.01 6.86 -15.09
C LYS A 40 -22.35 7.17 -13.63
N ALA A 41 -22.60 6.14 -12.82
CA ALA A 41 -22.93 6.30 -11.40
C ALA A 41 -21.76 6.91 -10.61
N ALA A 42 -20.52 6.47 -10.85
CA ALA A 42 -19.35 7.03 -10.19
C ALA A 42 -19.14 8.50 -10.56
N PHE A 43 -19.31 8.85 -11.85
CA PHE A 43 -19.22 10.23 -12.31
C PHE A 43 -20.29 11.12 -11.68
N SER A 44 -21.55 10.71 -11.69
CA SER A 44 -22.64 11.46 -11.04
C SER A 44 -22.46 11.58 -9.53
N GLY A 45 -21.82 10.62 -8.87
CA GLY A 45 -21.51 10.71 -7.44
C GLY A 45 -20.43 11.75 -7.12
N LEU A 46 -19.59 12.11 -8.09
CA LEU A 46 -18.57 13.16 -7.93
C LEU A 46 -19.16 14.56 -8.13
N GLU A 47 -20.23 14.68 -8.92
CA GLU A 47 -20.92 15.93 -9.19
C GLU A 47 -21.56 16.49 -7.90
N GLY A 48 -21.06 17.64 -7.44
CA GLY A 48 -21.48 18.25 -6.17
C GLY A 48 -20.80 17.67 -4.93
N SER A 49 -19.91 16.69 -5.08
CA SER A 49 -19.04 16.24 -3.98
C SER A 49 -17.89 17.24 -3.78
N ALA A 50 -17.34 17.29 -2.56
CA ALA A 50 -16.08 17.98 -2.29
C ALA A 50 -14.85 17.12 -2.62
N GLU A 51 -15.06 15.91 -3.18
CA GLU A 51 -14.00 14.95 -3.41
C GLU A 51 -13.27 15.26 -4.72
N LYS A 52 -11.94 15.31 -4.65
CA LYS A 52 -11.07 15.58 -5.79
C LYS A 52 -10.93 14.35 -6.66
N PHE A 53 -11.05 14.53 -7.97
CA PHE A 53 -10.77 13.47 -8.92
C PHE A 53 -9.29 13.44 -9.33
N TYR A 54 -8.71 12.24 -9.31
CA TYR A 54 -7.37 11.97 -9.82
C TYR A 54 -7.45 10.85 -10.86
N CYS A 55 -6.93 11.08 -12.06
CA CYS A 55 -6.94 10.11 -13.13
C CYS A 55 -6.04 8.90 -12.80
N PRO A 56 -6.24 7.75 -13.49
CA PRO A 56 -5.43 6.56 -13.26
C PRO A 56 -3.92 6.81 -13.36
N HIS A 57 -3.48 7.67 -14.29
CA HIS A 57 -2.06 8.00 -14.42
C HIS A 57 -1.51 8.71 -13.18
N CYS A 58 -2.20 9.75 -12.67
CA CYS A 58 -1.76 10.44 -11.46
C CYS A 58 -1.79 9.52 -10.24
N ARG A 59 -2.83 8.70 -10.08
CA ARG A 59 -2.92 7.72 -8.99
C ARG A 59 -1.75 6.73 -9.01
N LEU A 60 -1.38 6.23 -10.19
CA LEU A 60 -0.24 5.32 -10.35
C LEU A 60 1.08 6.01 -10.04
N GLN A 61 1.25 7.27 -10.44
CA GLN A 61 2.45 8.03 -10.14
C GLN A 61 2.59 8.26 -8.63
N ASP A 62 1.54 8.72 -7.95
CA ASP A 62 1.55 8.92 -6.49
C ASP A 62 1.91 7.63 -5.75
N GLN A 63 1.34 6.49 -6.19
CA GLN A 63 1.67 5.17 -5.63
C GLN A 63 3.12 4.76 -5.90
N ALA A 64 3.65 5.04 -7.10
CA ALA A 64 5.04 4.74 -7.43
C ALA A 64 6.03 5.56 -6.57
N ASP A 65 5.70 6.82 -6.31
CA ASP A 65 6.48 7.72 -5.47
C ASP A 65 6.45 7.25 -4.00
N GLU A 66 5.27 6.88 -3.48
CA GLU A 66 5.12 6.32 -2.14
C GLU A 66 5.92 5.02 -1.97
N ILE A 67 5.81 4.09 -2.94
CA ILE A 67 6.57 2.84 -2.91
C ILE A 67 8.07 3.10 -2.91
N SER A 68 8.54 4.09 -3.68
CA SER A 68 9.96 4.45 -3.74
C SER A 68 10.44 5.01 -2.40
N SER A 69 9.69 5.94 -1.81
CA SER A 69 9.96 6.50 -0.48
C SER A 69 9.98 5.42 0.61
N LEU A 70 9.02 4.49 0.60
CA LEU A 70 8.98 3.38 1.55
C LEU A 70 10.16 2.43 1.41
N LYS A 71 10.60 2.15 0.18
CA LYS A 71 11.81 1.34 -0.06
C LYS A 71 13.06 2.00 0.50
N GLU A 72 13.20 3.31 0.33
CA GLU A 72 14.33 4.07 0.89
C GLU A 72 14.30 4.07 2.42
N ALA A 73 13.13 4.29 3.02
CA ALA A 73 12.95 4.24 4.46
C ALA A 73 13.30 2.86 5.03
N LEU A 74 12.85 1.78 4.37
CA LEU A 74 13.21 0.40 4.75
C LEU A 74 14.71 0.15 4.64
N ALA A 75 15.35 0.59 3.55
CA ALA A 75 16.80 0.45 3.38
C ALA A 75 17.58 1.21 4.48
N SER A 76 17.11 2.40 4.88
CA SER A 76 17.71 3.13 5.98
C SER A 76 17.54 2.41 7.31
N LEU A 77 16.33 1.95 7.61
CA LEU A 77 16.05 1.25 8.86
C LEU A 77 16.83 -0.08 8.95
N GLN A 78 16.99 -0.79 7.83
CA GLN A 78 17.82 -1.99 7.76
C GLN A 78 19.29 -1.69 8.09
N ARG A 79 19.84 -0.58 7.59
CA ARG A 79 21.21 -0.13 7.94
C ARG A 79 21.34 0.18 9.42
N ASP A 80 20.36 0.91 9.98
CA ASP A 80 20.39 1.30 11.40
C ASP A 80 20.29 0.08 12.32
N VAL A 81 19.42 -0.88 12.00
CA VAL A 81 19.31 -2.15 12.73
C VAL A 81 20.62 -2.94 12.66
N ALA A 82 21.23 -3.04 11.48
CA ALA A 82 22.50 -3.74 11.31
C ALA A 82 23.62 -3.08 12.13
N ALA A 83 23.70 -1.74 12.14
CA ALA A 83 24.67 -1.00 12.93
C ALA A 83 24.48 -1.21 14.45
N LEU A 84 23.23 -1.22 14.93
CA LEU A 84 22.94 -1.48 16.34
C LEU A 84 23.26 -2.93 16.75
N GLN A 85 23.01 -3.90 15.88
CA GLN A 85 23.38 -5.30 16.12
C GLN A 85 24.90 -5.49 16.20
N ASP A 86 25.67 -4.80 15.36
CA ASP A 86 27.13 -4.82 15.41
C ASP A 86 27.68 -4.25 16.72
N LEU A 87 27.11 -3.13 17.20
CA LEU A 87 27.45 -2.54 18.50
C LEU A 87 27.15 -3.49 19.67
N GLN A 88 26.03 -4.22 19.64
CA GLN A 88 25.72 -5.23 20.66
C GLN A 88 26.71 -6.39 20.66
N THR A 89 27.14 -6.83 19.48
CA THR A 89 28.09 -7.94 19.33
C THR A 89 29.49 -7.56 19.79
N THR A 90 29.89 -6.30 19.58
CA THR A 90 31.18 -5.74 20.03
C THR A 90 31.17 -5.47 21.53
N GLY A 91 30.08 -4.91 22.07
CA GLY A 91 29.93 -4.64 23.50
C GLY A 91 29.96 -5.89 24.38
N ASN A 92 29.41 -7.01 23.88
CA ASN A 92 29.42 -8.29 24.61
C ASN A 92 30.79 -9.01 24.61
N GLN A 93 31.71 -8.68 23.69
CA GLN A 93 33.06 -9.26 23.66
C GLN A 93 34.04 -8.58 24.62
N SER A 94 33.80 -7.31 24.99
CA SER A 94 34.70 -6.57 25.88
C SER A 94 34.59 -6.98 27.37
N VAL A 95 33.63 -7.82 27.76
CA VAL A 95 33.47 -8.31 29.14
C VAL A 95 34.03 -9.74 29.32
N ALA A 96 34.43 -10.42 28.23
CA ALA A 96 34.88 -11.81 28.26
C ALA A 96 36.41 -11.99 28.45
N SER A 97 37.17 -10.91 28.63
CA SER A 97 38.63 -10.96 28.83
C SER A 97 39.01 -10.42 30.22
N SER A 98 38.64 -11.15 31.27
CA SER A 98 39.28 -11.04 32.59
C SER A 98 39.51 -12.45 33.14
N PRO A 99 40.75 -12.86 33.47
CA PRO A 99 41.02 -14.20 33.97
C PRO A 99 40.70 -14.34 35.47
N GLU A 100 40.03 -15.45 35.82
CA GLU A 100 40.10 -16.22 37.10
C GLU A 100 39.49 -15.56 38.37
N GLU A 101 38.64 -16.18 39.22
CA GLU A 101 38.41 -17.58 39.67
C GLU A 101 36.99 -17.73 40.33
N PRO A 102 36.53 -18.93 40.77
CA PRO A 102 35.13 -19.33 40.94
C PRO A 102 34.59 -19.14 42.35
N VAL A 103 33.28 -18.88 42.45
CA VAL A 103 32.53 -19.09 43.70
C VAL A 103 31.20 -19.77 43.39
N LEU A 104 31.14 -21.05 43.75
CA LEU A 104 29.90 -21.80 43.97
C LEU A 104 29.02 -21.06 44.98
N SER A 105 27.73 -20.87 44.69
CA SER A 105 26.63 -21.13 45.64
C SER A 105 25.23 -20.88 45.06
N ASN A 106 24.47 -21.98 45.06
CA ASN A 106 23.05 -22.09 45.47
C ASN A 106 21.90 -21.58 44.58
N LEU A 107 21.25 -22.56 43.93
CA LEU A 107 19.85 -22.99 44.14
C LEU A 107 18.76 -21.92 44.37
N ARG A 108 17.85 -21.77 43.39
CA ARG A 108 16.40 -22.10 43.48
C ARG A 108 15.62 -21.46 42.32
N GLY A 109 14.76 -22.24 41.67
CA GLY A 109 13.67 -21.70 40.85
C GLY A 109 13.12 -22.66 39.79
N ARG A 110 12.17 -23.51 40.17
CA ARG A 110 11.34 -24.32 39.27
C ARG A 110 10.52 -23.43 38.32
N LEU A 111 10.45 -23.83 37.02
CA LEU A 111 9.38 -23.81 35.98
C LEU A 111 8.18 -22.81 36.11
N PRO A 112 7.50 -22.37 35.01
CA PRO A 112 7.40 -23.04 33.69
C PRO A 112 7.52 -22.14 32.44
N LEU A 113 7.77 -22.85 31.34
CA LEU A 113 7.73 -22.42 29.94
C LEU A 113 6.34 -21.88 29.55
N THR A 114 6.21 -20.58 29.31
CA THR A 114 5.03 -20.01 28.61
C THR A 114 5.43 -19.56 27.21
N ARG A 115 5.14 -20.44 26.27
CA ARG A 115 5.23 -20.24 24.81
C ARG A 115 4.15 -19.25 24.37
N PRO A 116 4.48 -18.11 23.73
CA PRO A 116 3.51 -17.38 22.94
C PRO A 116 3.19 -18.23 21.70
N ARG A 117 1.93 -18.71 21.62
CA ARG A 117 1.38 -19.32 20.42
C ARG A 117 1.35 -18.25 19.33
N HIS A 118 2.26 -18.36 18.36
CA HIS A 118 2.08 -17.77 17.04
C HIS A 118 0.81 -18.40 16.44
N PRO A 119 -0.19 -17.63 15.98
CA PRO A 119 -1.13 -18.14 15.00
C PRO A 119 -0.34 -18.30 13.70
N SER A 120 0.07 -19.54 13.44
CA SER A 120 0.42 -20.01 12.11
C SER A 120 -0.85 -19.90 11.26
N ASN A 121 -0.99 -18.79 10.54
CA ASN A 121 -2.01 -18.67 9.51
C ASN A 121 -1.48 -19.41 8.27
N ASN A 122 -1.51 -20.74 8.34
CA ASN A 122 -1.34 -21.61 7.20
C ASN A 122 -2.32 -21.12 6.12
N GLY A 123 -1.76 -20.78 4.95
CA GLY A 123 -2.52 -20.58 3.73
C GLY A 123 -3.33 -21.84 3.45
N SER A 124 -4.60 -21.80 3.87
CA SER A 124 -5.62 -22.69 3.36
C SER A 124 -6.28 -21.93 2.22
N ASP A 125 -6.32 -22.56 1.05
CA ASP A 125 -7.21 -22.22 -0.05
C ASP A 125 -8.62 -22.00 0.49
N ARG A 126 -8.95 -20.74 0.80
CA ARG A 126 -10.30 -20.38 1.20
C ARG A 126 -11.12 -20.28 -0.07
N LYS A 127 -11.69 -21.42 -0.48
CA LYS A 127 -12.74 -21.46 -1.50
C LYS A 127 -13.95 -20.73 -0.95
N PHE A 128 -14.19 -19.52 -1.44
CA PHE A 128 -15.44 -18.79 -1.18
C PHE A 128 -16.47 -19.18 -2.24
N ASN A 129 -17.71 -19.40 -1.80
CA ASN A 129 -18.84 -19.60 -2.70
C ASN A 129 -19.41 -18.23 -3.05
N LEU A 130 -19.22 -17.80 -4.30
CA LEU A 130 -19.83 -16.57 -4.82
C LEU A 130 -21.26 -16.89 -5.28
N ILE A 131 -22.25 -16.29 -4.63
CA ILE A 131 -23.65 -16.33 -5.06
C ILE A 131 -23.95 -14.97 -5.70
N VAL A 132 -24.29 -14.99 -6.98
CA VAL A 132 -24.73 -13.79 -7.72
C VAL A 132 -26.23 -13.92 -7.98
N SER A 133 -27.01 -12.96 -7.49
CA SER A 133 -28.46 -12.90 -7.67
C SER A 133 -28.83 -11.61 -8.41
N GLY A 134 -29.85 -11.66 -9.28
CA GLY A 134 -30.37 -10.48 -9.99
C GLY A 134 -29.90 -10.31 -11.44
N ILE A 135 -29.38 -11.36 -12.07
CA ILE A 135 -29.10 -11.36 -13.51
C ILE A 135 -30.34 -11.92 -14.21
N GLU A 136 -31.01 -11.12 -15.05
CA GLU A 136 -32.05 -11.62 -15.93
C GLU A 136 -31.41 -12.46 -17.05
N GLU A 137 -31.73 -13.76 -17.06
CA GLU A 137 -31.27 -14.69 -18.07
C GLU A 137 -32.02 -14.40 -19.38
N CYS A 138 -31.32 -13.85 -20.38
CA CYS A 138 -31.89 -13.66 -21.70
C CYS A 138 -31.97 -15.02 -22.40
N ALA A 139 -33.19 -15.55 -22.54
CA ALA A 139 -33.45 -16.75 -23.33
C ALA A 139 -33.09 -16.50 -24.81
N SER A 140 -32.31 -17.43 -25.39
CA SER A 140 -32.02 -17.48 -26.83
C SER A 140 -33.18 -18.05 -27.64
#